data_AF-A0A0S6XF14-F1
#
_entry.id   AF-A0A0S6XF14-F1
#
_cell.length_a   1.000
_cell.length_b   1.000
_cell.length_c   1.000
_cell.angle_alpha   90.00
_cell.angle_beta   90.00
_cell.angle_gamma   90.00
#
_symmetry.space_group_name_H-M   'P 1'
#
loop_
_entity.id
_entity.type
_entity.pdbx_description
1 polymer ?
#
loop_
_entity_poly.entity_id
_entity_poly.type
_entity_poly.pdbx_seq_one_letter_code
_entity_poly.pdbx_strand_id
1 'polypeptide(L)'
;MSARVLEIEAQFLYIPGSMIISFDDSQTHTAAVRLVRAVQGLDLGKLRDVHELYKNVVHDRLGVEEATRQLHDIRKRPQKYNKWLLVLVYGLASASVGPFAFGARPIDLPIAFLLGTIVGILQLHFAPRSELYSNVFEVTAVVLTSFLARAFGSIRGGNLFCFSALAQSAIALILPGYTVLCASLELQSRSIVAGSVRMVYAIIYSLFLGFGIMIGTALYGRIDSNATSATQCENSIAAPYFFISVPIFTLCLIVINQGKWKQMPVMLVISFAGYVSSYFTSKRFASNSQIASTLGAFVIGVMANLYSRVGKRSTAMLPAIFVQVPSGLAVSGSLISGLASANQINSKTNSTTETTTQSTSTLDSLAFGVSISVVQVAIGITVGLFLAAMVVYPSGKRRSGLFSF
;
A
#
# COMPACT_ATOMS: atom_id res chain seq x y z
N MET A 1 14.61 20.31 14.84
CA MET A 1 15.56 20.94 13.90
C MET A 1 14.98 22.19 13.28
N SER A 2 13.83 22.14 12.60
CA SER A 2 13.24 23.32 11.94
C SER A 2 12.94 24.49 12.89
N ALA A 3 12.39 24.23 14.09
CA ALA A 3 12.12 25.28 15.08
C ALA A 3 13.39 25.99 15.58
N ARG A 4 14.53 25.27 15.67
CA ARG A 4 15.82 25.88 16.03
C ARG A 4 16.37 26.81 14.96
N VAL A 5 16.11 26.50 13.67
CA VAL A 5 16.51 27.39 12.56
C VAL A 5 15.67 28.67 12.56
N LEU A 6 14.42 28.58 13.02
CA LEU A 6 13.52 29.73 13.15
C LEU A 6 13.65 30.47 14.49
N GLU A 7 14.57 30.05 15.36
CA GLU A 7 14.74 30.60 16.72
C GLU A 7 13.47 30.56 17.58
N ILE A 8 12.63 29.52 17.40
CA ILE A 8 11.39 29.32 18.16
C ILE A 8 11.57 28.16 19.14
N GLU A 9 11.22 28.39 20.41
CA GLU A 9 11.10 27.36 21.43
C GLU A 9 9.76 26.62 21.27
N ALA A 10 9.81 25.45 20.63
CA ALA A 10 8.62 24.65 20.39
C ALA A 10 8.87 23.15 20.52
N GLN A 11 7.90 22.46 21.12
CA GLN A 11 7.85 21.01 21.24
C GLN A 11 6.78 20.44 20.32
N PHE A 12 7.10 19.34 19.65
CA PHE A 12 6.21 18.72 18.66
C PHE A 12 5.96 17.27 19.05
N LEU A 13 4.69 16.94 19.29
CA LEU A 13 4.23 15.57 19.46
C LEU A 13 3.39 15.17 18.26
N TYR A 14 3.86 14.14 17.56
CA TYR A 14 3.19 13.62 16.38
C TYR A 14 2.36 12.38 16.72
N ILE A 15 1.09 12.41 16.35
CA ILE A 15 0.15 11.29 16.46
C ILE A 15 -0.50 11.10 15.09
N PRO A 16 -0.79 9.86 14.62
CA PRO A 16 -1.45 9.67 13.34
C PRO A 16 -2.80 10.42 13.30
N GLY A 17 -2.93 11.40 12.40
CA GLY A 17 -4.13 12.25 12.26
C GLY A 17 -4.11 13.55 13.05
N SER A 18 -3.14 13.77 13.93
CA SER A 18 -2.99 15.03 14.67
C SER A 18 -1.54 15.38 15.03
N MET A 19 -1.23 16.67 15.04
CA MET A 19 0.03 17.19 15.52
C MET A 19 -0.25 18.14 16.67
N ILE A 20 0.33 17.84 17.83
CA ILE A 20 0.28 18.70 19.01
C ILE A 20 1.56 19.51 19.02
N ILE A 21 1.41 20.83 19.06
CA ILE A 21 2.51 21.78 19.04
C ILE A 21 2.41 22.60 20.33
N SER A 22 3.42 22.53 21.17
CA SER A 22 3.58 23.44 22.31
C SER A 22 4.56 24.52 21.91
N PHE A 23 4.16 25.78 22.03
CA PHE A 23 5.07 26.92 21.97
C PHE A 23 5.34 27.35 23.39
N ASP A 24 6.59 27.21 23.82
CA ASP A 24 7.00 27.59 25.16
C ASP A 24 7.47 29.05 25.10
N ASP A 25 7.02 29.86 26.05
CA ASP A 25 7.51 31.23 26.24
C ASP A 25 8.31 31.27 27.55
N SER A 26 9.63 31.36 27.41
CA SER A 26 10.57 31.40 28.53
C SER A 26 10.44 32.67 29.38
N GLN A 27 9.86 33.76 28.86
CA GLN A 27 9.67 34.99 29.64
C GLN A 27 8.47 34.92 30.59
N THR A 28 7.39 34.29 30.16
CA THR A 28 6.15 34.21 30.95
C THR A 28 5.95 32.88 31.66
N HIS A 29 6.84 31.90 31.43
CA HIS A 29 6.69 30.51 31.88
C HIS A 29 5.33 29.90 31.48
N THR A 30 4.78 30.34 30.34
CA THR A 30 3.54 29.79 29.80
C THR A 30 3.81 28.96 28.55
N ALA A 31 2.95 27.96 28.31
CA ALA A 31 3.01 27.11 27.15
C ALA A 31 1.68 27.20 26.38
N ALA A 32 1.75 27.67 25.13
CA ALA A 32 0.60 27.72 24.24
C ALA A 32 0.53 26.43 23.40
N VAL A 33 -0.42 25.56 23.73
CA VAL A 33 -0.62 24.30 23.02
C VAL A 33 -1.63 24.47 21.88
N ARG A 34 -1.24 24.12 20.65
CA ARG A 34 -2.13 24.05 19.48
C ARG A 34 -2.23 22.63 18.97
N LEU A 35 -3.47 22.19 18.73
CA LEU A 35 -3.77 20.92 18.08
C LEU A 35 -4.12 21.16 16.61
N VAL A 36 -3.32 20.59 15.70
CA VAL A 36 -3.61 20.60 14.26
C VAL A 36 -4.07 19.22 13.84
N ARG A 37 -5.30 19.10 13.35
CA ARG A 37 -5.82 17.85 12.78
C ARG A 37 -5.67 17.86 11.26
N ALA A 38 -5.25 16.74 10.69
CA ALA A 38 -5.12 16.58 9.25
C ALA A 38 -5.59 15.20 8.83
N VAL A 39 -6.45 15.15 7.81
CA VAL A 39 -6.85 13.89 7.16
C VAL A 39 -5.63 13.31 6.47
N GLN A 40 -5.36 12.03 6.72
CA GLN A 40 -4.22 11.36 6.11
C GLN A 40 -4.47 11.13 4.62
N GLY A 41 -3.47 11.39 3.80
CA GLY A 41 -3.52 11.19 2.36
C GLY A 41 -2.14 11.31 1.75
N LEU A 42 -1.97 10.77 0.55
CA LEU A 42 -0.71 10.80 -0.18
C LEU A 42 -0.86 11.60 -1.47
N ASP A 43 -0.11 12.69 -1.58
CA ASP A 43 0.06 13.47 -2.81
C ASP A 43 1.56 13.69 -3.02
N LEU A 44 2.14 12.92 -3.95
CA LEU A 44 3.58 12.99 -4.25
C LEU A 44 3.97 14.36 -4.82
N GLY A 45 3.05 15.03 -5.52
CA GLY A 45 3.25 16.35 -6.08
C GLY A 45 3.42 17.40 -4.98
N LYS A 46 2.45 17.48 -4.06
CA LYS A 46 2.49 18.40 -2.92
C LYS A 46 3.62 18.05 -1.96
N LEU A 47 3.86 16.77 -1.66
CA LEU A 47 4.96 16.34 -0.80
C LEU A 47 6.31 16.84 -1.30
N ARG A 48 6.56 16.72 -2.62
CA ARG A 48 7.80 17.21 -3.23
C ARG A 48 7.94 18.73 -3.13
N ASP A 49 6.85 19.47 -3.30
CA ASP A 49 6.86 20.93 -3.28
C ASP A 49 7.06 21.46 -1.85
N VAL A 50 6.38 20.86 -0.87
CA VAL A 50 6.60 21.18 0.55
C VAL A 50 8.02 20.84 0.98
N HIS A 51 8.58 19.72 0.54
CA HIS A 51 9.97 19.36 0.85
C HIS A 51 10.99 20.31 0.20
N GLU A 52 10.73 20.76 -1.03
CA GLU A 52 11.54 21.79 -1.70
C GLU A 52 11.51 23.10 -0.93
N LEU A 53 10.32 23.54 -0.53
CA LEU A 53 10.11 24.73 0.27
C LEU A 53 10.83 24.63 1.62
N TYR A 54 10.67 23.51 2.32
CA TYR A 54 11.36 23.19 3.58
C TYR A 54 12.88 23.32 3.43
N LYS A 55 13.46 22.73 2.37
CA LYS A 55 14.90 22.83 2.12
C LYS A 55 15.35 24.26 1.88
N ASN A 56 14.58 25.06 1.14
CA ASN A 56 14.94 26.45 0.87
C ASN A 56 14.91 27.30 2.15
N VAL A 57 13.94 27.08 3.04
CA VAL A 57 13.86 27.76 4.35
C VAL A 57 15.02 27.33 5.26
N VAL A 58 15.31 26.03 5.37
CA VAL A 58 16.40 25.54 6.25
C VAL A 58 17.80 25.98 5.80
N HIS A 59 17.97 26.32 4.51
CA HIS A 59 19.23 26.82 3.97
C HIS A 59 19.23 28.35 3.84
N ASP A 60 18.31 29.06 4.49
CA ASP A 60 18.16 30.53 4.47
C ASP A 60 18.11 31.13 3.05
N ARG A 61 17.56 30.38 2.08
CA ARG A 61 17.37 30.86 0.70
C ARG A 61 16.02 31.53 0.48
N LEU A 62 15.09 31.37 1.41
CA LEU A 62 13.72 31.87 1.32
C LEU A 62 13.25 32.32 2.71
N GLY A 63 12.73 33.55 2.82
CA GLY A 63 12.18 34.08 4.08
C GLY A 63 10.86 33.41 4.48
N VAL A 64 10.54 33.46 5.78
CA VAL A 64 9.38 32.78 6.39
C VAL A 64 8.05 33.30 5.84
N GLU A 65 7.94 34.61 5.59
CA GLU A 65 6.72 35.25 5.06
C GLU A 65 6.37 34.70 3.67
N GLU A 66 7.35 34.69 2.78
CA GLU A 66 7.21 34.16 1.42
C GLU A 66 7.01 32.64 1.43
N ALA A 67 7.70 31.93 2.32
CA ALA A 67 7.49 30.50 2.51
C ALA A 67 6.06 30.18 2.94
N THR A 68 5.48 31.00 3.81
CA THR A 68 4.10 30.83 4.31
C THR A 68 3.08 31.04 3.18
N ARG A 69 3.30 32.04 2.31
CA ARG A 69 2.48 32.26 1.11
C ARG A 69 2.53 31.06 0.16
N GLN A 70 3.74 30.61 -0.20
CA GLN A 70 3.91 29.46 -1.09
C GLN A 70 3.34 28.16 -0.50
N LEU A 71 3.50 27.93 0.81
CA LEU A 71 2.90 26.77 1.48
C LEU A 71 1.37 26.79 1.40
N HIS A 72 0.78 27.98 1.55
CA HIS A 72 -0.65 28.18 1.47
C HIS A 72 -1.19 27.88 0.05
N ASP A 73 -0.47 28.31 -0.98
CA ASP A 73 -0.82 28.02 -2.38
C ASP A 73 -0.70 26.53 -2.71
N ILE A 74 0.35 25.86 -2.23
CA ILE A 74 0.51 24.40 -2.37
C ILE A 74 -0.65 23.67 -1.70
N ARG A 75 -1.08 24.11 -0.51
CA ARG A 75 -2.21 23.52 0.22
C ARG A 75 -3.52 23.66 -0.56
N LYS A 76 -3.82 24.87 -1.07
CA LYS A 76 -5.06 25.20 -1.79
C LYS A 76 -5.16 24.58 -3.19
N ARG A 77 -4.05 24.10 -3.76
CA ARG A 77 -4.04 23.55 -5.11
C ARG A 77 -5.02 22.37 -5.26
N PRO A 78 -5.89 22.37 -6.30
CA PRO A 78 -6.77 21.25 -6.58
C PRO A 78 -5.99 20.03 -7.09
N GLN A 79 -6.64 18.86 -7.08
CA GLN A 79 -6.09 17.64 -7.67
C GLN A 79 -5.79 17.86 -9.16
N LYS A 80 -4.70 17.27 -9.66
CA LYS A 80 -4.20 17.52 -11.02
C LYS A 80 -5.00 16.77 -12.07
N TYR A 81 -5.48 15.58 -11.75
CA TYR A 81 -6.20 14.70 -12.67
C TYR A 81 -7.69 14.64 -12.34
N ASN A 82 -8.52 14.56 -13.39
CA ASN A 82 -9.97 14.41 -13.26
C ASN A 82 -10.31 13.06 -12.64
N LYS A 83 -11.38 13.03 -11.81
CA LYS A 83 -11.84 11.82 -11.12
C LYS A 83 -12.14 10.67 -12.09
N TRP A 84 -12.72 10.95 -13.26
CA TRP A 84 -13.03 9.93 -14.28
C TRP A 84 -11.79 9.31 -14.92
N LEU A 85 -10.75 10.11 -15.18
CA LEU A 85 -9.48 9.58 -15.66
C LEU A 85 -8.85 8.69 -14.59
N LEU A 86 -8.93 9.12 -13.32
CA LEU A 86 -8.43 8.35 -12.20
C LEU A 86 -9.15 6.99 -12.07
N VAL A 87 -10.48 6.94 -12.23
CA VAL A 87 -11.26 5.69 -12.28
C VAL A 87 -10.74 4.71 -13.34
N LEU A 88 -10.45 5.20 -14.56
CA LEU A 88 -9.87 4.35 -15.60
C LEU A 88 -8.46 3.86 -15.25
N VAL A 89 -7.66 4.70 -14.60
CA VAL A 89 -6.32 4.33 -14.13
C VAL A 89 -6.39 3.27 -13.02
N TYR A 90 -7.42 3.28 -12.17
CA TYR A 90 -7.66 2.21 -11.19
C TYR A 90 -7.92 0.86 -11.88
N GLY A 91 -8.73 0.83 -12.94
CA GLY A 91 -8.92 -0.35 -13.77
C GLY A 91 -7.60 -0.83 -14.40
N LEU A 92 -6.85 0.08 -15.01
CA LEU A 92 -5.57 -0.25 -15.66
C LEU A 92 -4.54 -0.76 -14.65
N ALA A 93 -4.49 -0.16 -13.47
CA ALA A 93 -3.64 -0.61 -12.37
C ALA A 93 -3.99 -2.05 -11.95
N SER A 94 -5.27 -2.36 -11.77
CA SER A 94 -5.73 -3.73 -11.44
C SER A 94 -5.37 -4.75 -12.54
N ALA A 95 -5.54 -4.40 -13.81
CA ALA A 95 -5.13 -5.27 -14.92
C ALA A 95 -3.60 -5.49 -14.99
N SER A 96 -2.82 -4.46 -14.68
CA SER A 96 -1.35 -4.52 -14.74
C SER A 96 -0.69 -5.25 -13.57
N VAL A 97 -1.30 -5.26 -12.38
CA VAL A 97 -0.78 -5.98 -11.20
C VAL A 97 -0.98 -7.48 -11.29
N GLY A 98 -2.05 -7.94 -11.95
CA GLY A 98 -2.39 -9.35 -12.12
C GLY A 98 -1.24 -10.23 -12.62
N PRO A 99 -0.61 -9.92 -13.78
CA PRO A 99 0.44 -10.75 -14.37
C PRO A 99 1.66 -10.98 -13.47
N PHE A 100 2.17 -9.93 -12.83
CA PHE A 100 3.45 -10.00 -12.11
C PHE A 100 3.31 -10.41 -10.64
N ALA A 101 2.16 -10.14 -10.00
CA ALA A 101 1.95 -10.39 -8.58
C ALA A 101 1.13 -11.65 -8.28
N PHE A 102 0.18 -12.00 -9.16
CA PHE A 102 -0.81 -13.05 -8.90
C PHE A 102 -0.89 -14.12 -10.01
N GLY A 103 -0.04 -14.03 -11.04
CA GLY A 103 0.01 -15.02 -12.12
C GLY A 103 -1.20 -14.99 -13.05
N ALA A 104 -1.82 -13.82 -13.24
CA ALA A 104 -2.97 -13.66 -14.14
C ALA A 104 -2.64 -14.08 -15.59
N ARG A 105 -3.64 -14.67 -16.27
CA ARG A 105 -3.56 -14.99 -17.70
C ARG A 105 -3.92 -13.77 -18.53
N PRO A 106 -3.48 -13.66 -19.80
CA PRO A 106 -3.85 -12.55 -20.68
C PRO A 106 -5.37 -12.40 -20.83
N ILE A 107 -6.10 -13.52 -20.73
CA ILE A 107 -7.58 -13.59 -20.81
C ILE A 107 -8.25 -12.98 -19.56
N ASP A 108 -7.58 -12.97 -18.41
CA ASP A 108 -8.10 -12.43 -17.15
C ASP A 108 -8.01 -10.89 -17.08
N LEU A 109 -7.14 -10.25 -17.89
CA LEU A 109 -6.85 -8.81 -17.83
C LEU A 109 -8.09 -7.91 -18.04
N PRO A 110 -8.98 -8.16 -19.02
CA PRO A 110 -10.16 -7.33 -19.22
C PRO A 110 -11.13 -7.38 -18.03
N ILE A 111 -11.26 -8.55 -17.39
CA ILE A 111 -12.12 -8.71 -16.23
C ILE A 111 -11.47 -8.05 -15.00
N ALA A 112 -10.16 -8.19 -14.83
CA ALA A 112 -9.42 -7.45 -13.80
C ALA A 112 -9.57 -5.92 -13.98
N PHE A 113 -9.52 -5.43 -15.22
CA PHE A 113 -9.78 -4.02 -15.53
C PHE A 113 -11.20 -3.60 -15.10
N LEU A 114 -12.21 -4.42 -15.40
CA LEU A 114 -13.59 -4.14 -15.02
C LEU A 114 -13.76 -4.09 -13.49
N LEU A 115 -13.23 -5.09 -12.77
CA LEU A 115 -13.29 -5.14 -11.31
C LEU A 115 -12.55 -3.97 -10.67
N GLY A 116 -11.37 -3.61 -11.18
CA GLY A 116 -10.62 -2.44 -10.71
C GLY A 116 -11.35 -1.11 -11.00
N THR A 117 -12.06 -1.01 -12.12
CA THR A 117 -12.87 0.17 -12.46
C THR A 117 -14.03 0.32 -11.49
N ILE A 118 -14.70 -0.79 -11.13
CA ILE A 118 -15.76 -0.81 -10.11
C ILE A 118 -15.22 -0.28 -8.78
N VAL A 119 -14.06 -0.77 -8.33
CA VAL A 119 -13.37 -0.28 -7.12
C VAL A 119 -13.08 1.21 -7.21
N GLY A 120 -12.56 1.69 -8.35
CA GLY A 120 -12.28 3.11 -8.57
C GLY A 120 -13.53 3.98 -8.45
N ILE A 121 -14.67 3.52 -8.97
CA ILE A 121 -15.96 4.22 -8.86
C ILE A 121 -16.40 4.28 -7.38
N LEU A 122 -16.37 3.15 -6.69
CA LEU A 122 -16.74 3.06 -5.26
C LEU A 122 -15.86 4.00 -4.41
N GLN A 123 -14.55 4.03 -4.67
CA GLN A 123 -13.59 4.84 -3.92
C GLN A 123 -13.67 6.35 -4.23
N LEU A 124 -13.80 6.73 -5.51
CA LEU A 124 -13.66 8.14 -5.93
C LEU A 124 -15.00 8.87 -6.04
N HIS A 125 -16.10 8.13 -6.19
CA HIS A 125 -17.44 8.68 -6.38
C HIS A 125 -18.32 8.49 -5.15
N PHE A 126 -18.35 7.30 -4.56
CA PHE A 126 -19.27 6.97 -3.46
C PHE A 126 -18.67 7.26 -2.09
N ALA A 127 -17.43 6.83 -1.80
CA ALA A 127 -16.77 7.08 -0.52
C ALA A 127 -16.77 8.56 -0.08
N PRO A 128 -16.43 9.56 -0.95
CA PRO A 128 -16.42 10.96 -0.51
C PRO A 128 -17.81 11.59 -0.36
N ARG A 129 -18.90 10.92 -0.74
CA ARG A 129 -20.26 11.48 -0.61
C ARG A 129 -20.92 11.21 0.73
N SER A 130 -20.49 10.18 1.44
CA SER A 130 -21.08 9.82 2.74
C SER A 130 -20.01 9.26 3.66
N GLU A 131 -19.87 9.86 4.85
CA GLU A 131 -18.91 9.43 5.86
C GLU A 131 -19.18 7.98 6.32
N LEU A 132 -20.45 7.59 6.41
CA LEU A 132 -20.85 6.21 6.74
C LEU A 132 -20.30 5.21 5.73
N TYR A 133 -20.44 5.49 4.43
CA TYR A 133 -19.92 4.59 3.41
C TYR A 133 -18.39 4.59 3.38
N SER A 134 -17.73 5.73 3.62
CA SER A 134 -16.27 5.77 3.72
C SER A 134 -15.72 4.83 4.80
N ASN A 135 -16.45 4.66 5.91
CA ASN A 135 -16.03 3.78 7.02
C ASN A 135 -16.20 2.28 6.70
N VAL A 136 -17.08 1.90 5.77
CA VAL A 136 -17.37 0.50 5.42
C VAL A 136 -16.99 0.17 3.98
N PHE A 137 -16.43 1.15 3.25
CA PHE A 137 -16.05 1.03 1.84
C PHE A 137 -15.15 -0.19 1.60
N GLU A 138 -14.17 -0.40 2.47
CA GLU A 138 -13.18 -1.48 2.35
C GLU A 138 -13.87 -2.85 2.34
N VAL A 139 -14.74 -3.10 3.31
CA VAL A 139 -15.48 -4.37 3.42
C VAL A 139 -16.43 -4.53 2.24
N THR A 140 -17.21 -3.49 1.91
CA THR A 140 -18.20 -3.58 0.82
C THR A 140 -17.57 -3.78 -0.55
N ALA A 141 -16.46 -3.10 -0.85
CA ALA A 141 -15.73 -3.25 -2.10
C ALA A 141 -15.12 -4.64 -2.24
N VAL A 142 -14.56 -5.19 -1.16
CA VAL A 142 -13.98 -6.54 -1.15
C VAL A 142 -15.05 -7.62 -1.30
N VAL A 143 -16.18 -7.49 -0.60
CA VAL A 143 -17.30 -8.44 -0.73
C VAL A 143 -17.78 -8.48 -2.17
N LEU A 144 -18.02 -7.30 -2.77
CA LEU A 144 -18.49 -7.20 -4.15
C LEU A 144 -17.48 -7.76 -5.15
N THR A 145 -16.21 -7.35 -5.06
CA THR A 145 -15.17 -7.79 -5.99
C THR A 145 -14.86 -9.28 -5.84
N SER A 146 -14.89 -9.83 -4.62
CA SER A 146 -14.67 -11.27 -4.38
C SER A 146 -15.84 -12.12 -4.87
N PHE A 147 -17.07 -11.65 -4.69
CA PHE A 147 -18.28 -12.27 -5.25
C PHE A 147 -18.19 -12.32 -6.78
N LEU A 148 -17.92 -11.18 -7.43
CA LEU A 148 -17.80 -11.10 -8.88
C LEU A 148 -16.59 -11.90 -9.40
N ALA A 149 -15.45 -11.85 -8.73
CA ALA A 149 -14.27 -12.63 -9.10
C ALA A 149 -14.55 -14.13 -9.07
N ARG A 150 -15.30 -14.62 -8.06
CA ARG A 150 -15.71 -16.04 -8.00
C ARG A 150 -16.76 -16.37 -9.06
N ALA A 151 -17.66 -15.44 -9.34
CA ALA A 151 -18.63 -15.58 -10.43
C ALA A 151 -17.96 -15.75 -11.80
N PHE A 152 -17.07 -14.82 -12.16
CA PHE A 152 -16.31 -14.92 -13.41
C PHE A 152 -15.38 -16.14 -13.40
N GLY A 153 -14.74 -16.43 -12.28
CA GLY A 153 -13.86 -17.58 -12.11
C GLY A 153 -14.57 -18.94 -12.27
N SER A 154 -15.88 -19.04 -12.01
CA SER A 154 -16.65 -20.28 -12.14
C SER A 154 -17.13 -20.56 -13.58
N ILE A 155 -17.06 -19.58 -14.47
CA ILE A 155 -17.56 -19.72 -15.85
C ILE A 155 -16.86 -20.88 -16.56
N ARG A 156 -17.67 -21.76 -17.20
CA ARG A 156 -17.22 -22.98 -17.90
C ARG A 156 -16.43 -23.93 -16.99
N GLY A 157 -16.87 -24.11 -15.75
CA GLY A 157 -16.32 -25.11 -14.83
C GLY A 157 -14.94 -24.75 -14.30
N GLY A 158 -14.60 -23.47 -14.19
CA GLY A 158 -13.35 -23.02 -13.57
C GLY A 158 -12.14 -22.84 -14.50
N ASN A 159 -12.25 -23.26 -15.76
CA ASN A 159 -11.09 -23.31 -16.65
C ASN A 159 -10.83 -22.01 -17.43
N LEU A 160 -11.85 -21.16 -17.60
CA LEU A 160 -11.74 -19.97 -18.47
C LEU A 160 -11.08 -18.78 -17.78
N PHE A 161 -11.46 -18.47 -16.53
CA PHE A 161 -10.95 -17.32 -15.78
C PHE A 161 -10.38 -17.73 -14.42
N CYS A 162 -9.29 -17.10 -13.98
CA CYS A 162 -8.66 -17.46 -12.71
C CYS A 162 -9.22 -16.64 -11.55
N PHE A 163 -9.95 -17.30 -10.65
CA PHE A 163 -10.53 -16.66 -9.46
C PHE A 163 -9.49 -15.93 -8.60
N SER A 164 -8.38 -16.61 -8.25
CA SER A 164 -7.39 -16.04 -7.33
C SER A 164 -6.75 -14.77 -7.90
N ALA A 165 -6.31 -14.80 -9.16
CA ALA A 165 -5.78 -13.61 -9.81
C ALA A 165 -6.78 -12.46 -9.89
N LEU A 166 -8.05 -12.72 -10.22
CA LEU A 166 -9.09 -11.69 -10.31
C LEU A 166 -9.41 -11.06 -8.96
N ALA A 167 -9.60 -11.88 -7.92
CA ALA A 167 -9.90 -11.39 -6.58
C ALA A 167 -8.74 -10.55 -6.01
N GLN A 168 -7.49 -11.03 -6.14
CA GLN A 168 -6.34 -10.33 -5.56
C GLN A 168 -5.97 -9.06 -6.34
N SER A 169 -6.06 -9.08 -7.67
CA SER A 169 -5.76 -7.91 -8.50
C SER A 169 -6.76 -6.76 -8.30
N ALA A 170 -8.04 -7.07 -8.03
CA ALA A 170 -9.05 -6.07 -7.72
C ALA A 170 -8.79 -5.36 -6.37
N ILE A 171 -8.31 -6.12 -5.38
CA ILE A 171 -8.11 -5.62 -4.00
C ILE A 171 -6.73 -4.92 -3.85
N ALA A 172 -5.77 -5.19 -4.73
CA ALA A 172 -4.38 -4.70 -4.64
C ALA A 172 -4.23 -3.19 -4.35
N LEU A 173 -5.12 -2.33 -4.90
CA LEU A 173 -5.09 -0.87 -4.69
C LEU A 173 -5.78 -0.41 -3.40
N ILE A 174 -6.63 -1.26 -2.82
CA ILE A 174 -7.29 -1.00 -1.53
C ILE A 174 -6.35 -1.36 -0.37
N LEU A 175 -5.30 -2.16 -0.60
CA LEU A 175 -4.42 -2.58 0.48
C LEU A 175 -3.77 -1.38 1.19
N PRO A 176 -3.60 -1.43 2.53
CA PRO A 176 -3.04 -0.34 3.33
C PRO A 176 -1.51 -0.30 3.21
N GLY A 177 -0.96 -0.48 2.01
CA GLY A 177 0.48 -0.68 1.82
C GLY A 177 1.32 0.53 2.21
N TYR A 178 0.79 1.74 2.01
CA TYR A 178 1.38 2.98 2.50
C TYR A 178 1.44 3.03 4.03
N THR A 179 0.33 2.69 4.66
CA THR A 179 0.20 2.71 6.12
C THR A 179 1.15 1.71 6.76
N VAL A 180 1.25 0.50 6.20
CA VAL A 180 2.20 -0.55 6.63
C VAL A 180 3.65 -0.06 6.51
N LEU A 181 3.99 0.54 5.37
CA LEU A 181 5.32 1.11 5.15
C LEU A 181 5.64 2.22 6.17
N CYS A 182 4.76 3.22 6.30
CA CYS A 182 4.98 4.32 7.24
C CYS A 182 5.05 3.83 8.68
N ALA A 183 4.17 2.91 9.09
CA ALA A 183 4.18 2.30 10.41
C ALA A 183 5.54 1.70 10.74
N SER A 184 6.04 0.87 9.81
CA SER A 184 7.29 0.15 9.97
C SER A 184 8.50 1.10 10.01
N LEU A 185 8.56 2.11 9.13
CA LEU A 185 9.61 3.14 9.14
C LEU A 185 9.60 3.99 10.42
N GLU A 186 8.43 4.34 10.93
CA GLU A 186 8.29 5.14 12.16
C GLU A 186 8.65 4.35 13.41
N LEU A 187 8.25 3.08 13.49
CA LEU A 187 8.66 2.17 14.56
C LEU A 187 10.19 2.08 14.61
N GLN A 188 10.82 1.91 13.45
CA GLN A 188 12.26 1.82 13.34
C GLN A 188 12.95 3.16 13.65
N SER A 189 12.35 4.30 13.30
CA SER A 189 12.86 5.63 13.63
C SER A 189 12.60 6.05 15.08
N ARG A 190 12.21 5.11 15.96
CA ARG A 190 11.87 5.32 17.38
C ARG A 190 10.65 6.22 17.62
N SER A 191 9.80 6.43 16.61
CA SER A 191 8.47 7.03 16.79
C SER A 191 7.45 5.94 17.14
N ILE A 192 7.59 5.40 18.36
CA ILE A 192 6.89 4.19 18.79
C ILE A 192 5.37 4.39 18.76
N VAL A 193 4.86 5.54 19.23
CA VAL A 193 3.42 5.81 19.30
C VAL A 193 2.79 5.87 17.91
N ALA A 194 3.38 6.66 16.99
CA ALA A 194 2.83 6.82 15.65
C ALA A 194 2.92 5.54 14.82
N GLY A 195 4.05 4.85 14.90
CA GLY A 195 4.27 3.59 14.20
C GLY A 195 3.38 2.45 14.71
N SER A 196 3.25 2.30 16.03
CA SER A 196 2.42 1.24 16.63
C SER A 196 0.95 1.37 16.27
N VAL A 197 0.38 2.59 16.37
CA VAL A 197 -1.04 2.84 16.06
C VAL A 197 -1.33 2.51 14.59
N ARG A 198 -0.46 2.90 13.66
CA ARG A 198 -0.61 2.57 12.25
C ARG A 198 -0.47 1.07 11.97
N MET A 199 0.43 0.37 12.66
CA MET A 199 0.61 -1.06 12.48
C MET A 199 -0.63 -1.83 12.94
N VAL A 200 -1.18 -1.50 14.11
CA VAL A 200 -2.41 -2.09 14.62
C VAL A 200 -3.58 -1.82 13.66
N TYR A 201 -3.71 -0.59 13.17
CA TYR A 201 -4.72 -0.25 12.17
C TYR A 201 -4.57 -1.09 10.88
N ALA A 202 -3.34 -1.25 10.36
CA ALA A 202 -3.10 -2.06 9.16
C ALA A 202 -3.41 -3.56 9.35
N ILE A 203 -3.16 -4.10 10.55
CA ILE A 203 -3.54 -5.47 10.91
C ILE A 203 -5.07 -5.63 10.90
N ILE A 204 -5.79 -4.73 11.58
CA ILE A 204 -7.27 -4.76 11.61
C ILE A 204 -7.84 -4.61 10.20
N TYR A 205 -7.27 -3.71 9.39
CA TYR A 205 -7.63 -3.51 7.99
C TYR A 205 -7.47 -4.81 7.19
N SER A 206 -6.35 -5.51 7.34
CA SER A 206 -6.12 -6.79 6.66
C SER A 206 -7.13 -7.87 7.07
N LEU A 207 -7.57 -7.86 8.32
CA LEU A 207 -8.63 -8.75 8.80
C LEU A 207 -9.98 -8.41 8.14
N PHE A 208 -10.32 -7.13 8.00
CA PHE A 208 -11.52 -6.70 7.25
C PHE A 208 -11.47 -7.13 5.79
N LEU A 209 -10.31 -7.06 5.13
CA LEU A 209 -10.14 -7.59 3.78
C LEU A 209 -10.35 -9.12 3.76
N GLY A 210 -9.74 -9.87 4.68
CA GLY A 210 -9.93 -11.33 4.76
C GLY A 210 -11.39 -11.74 4.99
N PHE A 211 -12.07 -11.04 5.90
CA PHE A 211 -13.49 -11.23 6.19
C PHE A 211 -14.38 -10.88 4.98
N GLY A 212 -14.07 -9.79 4.28
CA GLY A 212 -14.77 -9.41 3.06
C GLY A 212 -14.64 -10.48 1.96
N ILE A 213 -13.44 -11.05 1.79
CA ILE A 213 -13.22 -12.15 0.83
C ILE A 213 -14.06 -13.36 1.24
N MET A 214 -14.04 -13.74 2.52
CA MET A 214 -14.84 -14.85 3.04
C MET A 214 -16.33 -14.67 2.74
N ILE A 215 -16.92 -13.51 3.06
CA ILE A 215 -18.35 -13.26 2.81
C ILE A 215 -18.64 -13.29 1.30
N GLY A 216 -17.88 -12.56 0.49
CA GLY A 216 -18.13 -12.48 -0.96
C GLY A 216 -18.04 -13.83 -1.65
N THR A 217 -17.03 -14.64 -1.28
CA THR A 217 -16.85 -15.98 -1.83
C THR A 217 -17.87 -16.99 -1.32
N ALA A 218 -18.27 -16.93 -0.04
CA ALA A 218 -19.29 -17.79 0.53
C ALA A 218 -20.66 -17.53 -0.10
N LEU A 219 -21.02 -16.26 -0.31
CA LEU A 219 -22.28 -15.85 -0.92
C LEU A 219 -22.42 -16.40 -2.34
N TYR A 220 -21.37 -16.32 -3.15
CA TYR A 220 -21.40 -16.91 -4.50
C TYR A 220 -21.42 -18.45 -4.45
N GLY A 221 -20.64 -19.07 -3.57
CA GLY A 221 -20.62 -20.53 -3.43
C GLY A 221 -21.93 -21.14 -2.94
N ARG A 222 -22.85 -20.34 -2.38
CA ARG A 222 -24.25 -20.75 -2.10
C ARG A 222 -25.12 -20.79 -3.37
N ILE A 223 -24.82 -19.94 -4.34
CA ILE A 223 -25.57 -19.84 -5.59
C ILE A 223 -25.12 -20.93 -6.58
N ASP A 224 -23.81 -21.18 -6.66
CA ASP A 224 -23.21 -22.13 -7.58
C ASP A 224 -22.50 -23.26 -6.81
N SER A 225 -23.08 -24.46 -6.85
CA SER A 225 -22.54 -25.65 -6.17
C SER A 225 -21.21 -26.13 -6.76
N ASN A 226 -20.88 -25.73 -8.01
CA ASN A 226 -19.62 -26.08 -8.67
C ASN A 226 -18.60 -24.93 -8.65
N ALA A 227 -18.75 -23.96 -7.73
CA ALA A 227 -17.90 -22.79 -7.69
C ALA A 227 -16.42 -23.12 -7.43
N THR A 228 -15.54 -22.58 -8.28
CA THR A 228 -14.09 -22.82 -8.21
C THR A 228 -13.49 -22.52 -6.83
N SER A 229 -12.59 -23.39 -6.40
CA SER A 229 -11.81 -23.26 -5.16
C SER A 229 -10.30 -23.24 -5.42
N ALA A 230 -9.90 -22.97 -6.67
CA ALA A 230 -8.50 -22.89 -7.05
C ALA A 230 -7.84 -21.65 -6.41
N THR A 231 -6.76 -21.88 -5.65
CA THR A 231 -5.94 -20.82 -5.04
C THR A 231 -4.78 -20.38 -5.93
N GLN A 232 -4.47 -21.16 -6.97
CA GLN A 232 -3.38 -20.89 -7.91
C GLN A 232 -3.91 -20.90 -9.35
N CYS A 233 -3.29 -20.08 -10.20
CA CYS A 233 -3.62 -20.02 -11.62
C CYS A 233 -2.68 -20.92 -12.43
N GLU A 234 -3.25 -21.69 -13.36
CA GLU A 234 -2.50 -22.41 -14.38
C GLU A 234 -2.25 -21.52 -15.61
N ASN A 235 -1.20 -21.81 -16.41
CA ASN A 235 -0.88 -21.09 -17.64
C ASN A 235 -0.70 -19.56 -17.48
N SER A 236 -0.03 -19.15 -16.40
CA SER A 236 0.33 -17.75 -16.17
C SER A 236 1.26 -17.21 -17.25
N ILE A 237 1.25 -15.88 -17.44
CA ILE A 237 2.14 -15.22 -18.41
C ILE A 237 3.59 -15.53 -18.04
N ALA A 238 4.31 -16.19 -18.95
CA ALA A 238 5.69 -16.61 -18.72
C ALA A 238 6.66 -15.41 -18.63
N ALA A 239 7.75 -15.58 -17.87
CA ALA A 239 8.91 -14.68 -17.96
C ALA A 239 9.46 -14.74 -19.40
N PRO A 240 9.80 -13.62 -20.06
CA PRO A 240 9.92 -12.26 -19.51
C PRO A 240 8.70 -11.36 -19.74
N TYR A 241 7.62 -11.85 -20.36
CA TYR A 241 6.53 -10.98 -20.84
C TYR A 241 5.77 -10.25 -19.74
N PHE A 242 5.63 -10.83 -18.55
CA PHE A 242 4.97 -10.14 -17.43
C PHE A 242 5.80 -8.97 -16.86
N PHE A 243 7.12 -8.89 -17.13
CA PHE A 243 7.95 -7.78 -16.63
C PHE A 243 7.50 -6.43 -17.18
N ILE A 244 6.84 -6.40 -18.34
CA ILE A 244 6.30 -5.16 -18.92
C ILE A 244 5.13 -4.59 -18.11
N SER A 245 4.41 -5.42 -17.36
CA SER A 245 3.27 -4.96 -16.57
C SER A 245 3.71 -4.21 -15.31
N VAL A 246 4.94 -4.42 -14.84
CA VAL A 246 5.54 -3.71 -13.71
C VAL A 246 5.64 -2.20 -13.96
N PRO A 247 6.36 -1.69 -15.00
CA PRO A 247 6.43 -0.25 -15.25
C PRO A 247 5.07 0.35 -15.60
N ILE A 248 4.16 -0.40 -16.22
CA ILE A 248 2.77 0.06 -16.46
C ILE A 248 2.05 0.28 -15.13
N PHE A 249 2.13 -0.68 -14.21
CA PHE A 249 1.54 -0.55 -12.88
C PHE A 249 2.16 0.62 -12.10
N THR A 250 3.48 0.76 -12.12
CA THR A 250 4.17 1.90 -11.49
C THR A 250 3.71 3.23 -12.08
N LEU A 251 3.51 3.31 -13.41
CA LEU A 251 2.98 4.52 -14.06
C LEU A 251 1.59 4.85 -13.52
N CYS A 252 0.70 3.86 -13.43
CA CYS A 252 -0.63 4.03 -12.85
C CYS A 252 -0.56 4.52 -11.40
N LEU A 253 0.32 3.94 -10.57
CA LEU A 253 0.52 4.38 -9.19
C LEU A 253 1.03 5.83 -9.09
N ILE A 254 1.91 6.25 -10.00
CA ILE A 254 2.40 7.64 -10.03
C ILE A 254 1.26 8.59 -10.41
N VAL A 255 0.40 8.22 -11.36
CA VAL A 255 -0.77 9.02 -11.75
C VAL A 255 -1.78 9.08 -10.61
N ILE A 256 -2.07 7.95 -9.95
CA ILE A 256 -2.99 7.88 -8.81
C ILE A 256 -2.53 8.78 -7.67
N ASN A 257 -1.24 8.73 -7.33
CA ASN A 257 -0.64 9.51 -6.25
C ASN A 257 -0.16 10.90 -6.69
N GLN A 258 -0.69 11.45 -7.79
CA GLN A 258 -0.46 12.83 -8.25
C GLN A 258 1.02 13.21 -8.48
N GLY A 259 1.86 12.26 -8.91
CA GLY A 259 3.28 12.49 -9.11
C GLY A 259 3.62 13.42 -10.29
N LYS A 260 4.83 13.99 -10.26
CA LYS A 260 5.29 14.92 -11.30
C LYS A 260 5.95 14.19 -12.47
N TRP A 261 5.61 14.60 -13.70
CA TRP A 261 6.08 13.98 -14.94
C TRP A 261 7.60 13.92 -15.07
N LYS A 262 8.31 14.98 -14.66
CA LYS A 262 9.78 15.04 -14.72
C LYS A 262 10.49 13.99 -13.85
N GLN A 263 9.82 13.43 -12.84
CA GLN A 263 10.39 12.39 -11.95
C GLN A 263 9.94 10.97 -12.32
N MET A 264 8.96 10.82 -13.22
CA MET A 264 8.40 9.52 -13.59
C MET A 264 9.46 8.54 -14.11
N PRO A 265 10.39 8.91 -15.02
CA PRO A 265 11.34 7.94 -15.58
C PRO A 265 12.22 7.30 -14.50
N VAL A 266 12.67 8.11 -13.53
CA VAL A 266 13.51 7.62 -12.43
C VAL A 266 12.72 6.70 -11.51
N MET A 267 11.48 7.06 -11.18
CA MET A 267 10.59 6.21 -10.36
C MET A 267 10.33 4.85 -11.04
N LEU A 268 10.14 4.83 -12.37
CA LEU A 268 9.95 3.60 -13.14
C LEU A 268 11.19 2.70 -13.08
N VAL A 269 12.39 3.26 -13.29
CA VAL A 269 13.65 2.49 -13.25
C VAL A 269 13.90 1.90 -11.87
N ILE A 270 13.70 2.69 -10.80
CA ILE A 270 13.87 2.22 -9.42
C ILE A 270 12.88 1.10 -9.09
N SER A 271 11.61 1.27 -9.48
CA SER A 271 10.56 0.27 -9.27
C SER A 271 10.85 -1.03 -10.01
N PHE A 272 11.30 -0.93 -11.26
CA PHE A 272 11.64 -2.09 -12.08
C PHE A 272 12.82 -2.86 -11.50
N ALA A 273 13.90 -2.17 -11.14
CA ALA A 273 15.08 -2.79 -10.54
C ALA A 273 14.76 -3.46 -9.19
N GLY A 274 13.95 -2.82 -8.35
CA GLY A 274 13.48 -3.38 -7.09
C GLY A 274 12.69 -4.68 -7.27
N TYR A 275 11.73 -4.67 -8.19
CA TYR A 275 10.93 -5.85 -8.50
C TYR A 275 11.77 -7.00 -9.07
N VAL A 276 12.66 -6.71 -10.02
CA VAL A 276 13.55 -7.72 -10.62
C VAL A 276 14.43 -8.37 -9.55
N SER A 277 15.02 -7.58 -8.66
CA SER A 277 15.80 -8.08 -7.52
C SER A 277 14.97 -9.01 -6.62
N SER A 278 13.75 -8.59 -6.29
CA SER A 278 12.84 -9.38 -5.47
C SER A 278 12.43 -10.68 -6.14
N TYR A 279 12.16 -10.66 -7.44
CA TYR A 279 11.76 -11.84 -8.23
C TYR A 279 12.86 -12.91 -8.30
N PHE A 280 14.11 -12.52 -8.58
CA PHE A 280 15.21 -13.48 -8.60
C PHE A 280 15.54 -14.01 -7.21
N THR A 281 15.39 -13.17 -6.19
CA THR A 281 15.57 -13.58 -4.80
C THR A 281 14.50 -14.59 -4.37
N SER A 282 13.23 -14.37 -4.71
CA SER A 282 12.15 -15.30 -4.34
C SER A 282 12.28 -16.65 -5.02
N LYS A 283 12.83 -16.70 -6.26
CA LYS A 283 13.20 -17.97 -6.91
C LYS A 283 14.33 -18.70 -6.20
N ARG A 284 15.34 -17.97 -5.71
CA ARG A 284 16.50 -18.58 -5.04
C ARG A 284 16.19 -19.02 -3.62
N PHE A 285 15.37 -18.25 -2.90
CA PHE A 285 14.99 -18.45 -1.50
C PHE A 285 13.48 -18.67 -1.36
N ALA A 286 12.98 -19.74 -1.98
CA ALA A 286 11.54 -20.06 -1.98
C ALA A 286 10.95 -20.28 -0.58
N SER A 287 11.77 -20.66 0.41
CA SER A 287 11.35 -20.90 1.79
C SER A 287 11.14 -19.62 2.61
N ASN A 288 11.74 -18.49 2.21
CA ASN A 288 11.76 -17.26 3.02
C ASN A 288 11.44 -16.02 2.18
N SER A 289 10.13 -15.75 2.01
CA SER A 289 9.61 -14.60 1.26
C SER A 289 10.03 -13.24 1.83
N GLN A 290 10.41 -13.20 3.11
CA GLN A 290 10.96 -12.02 3.78
C GLN A 290 12.26 -11.55 3.12
N ILE A 291 13.16 -12.48 2.76
CA ILE A 291 14.45 -12.16 2.15
C ILE A 291 14.25 -11.46 0.81
N ALA A 292 13.26 -11.92 0.02
CA ALA A 292 12.90 -11.30 -1.25
C ALA A 292 12.39 -9.87 -1.09
N SER A 293 11.62 -9.60 -0.04
CA SER A 293 11.14 -8.25 0.27
C SER A 293 12.27 -7.34 0.74
N THR A 294 13.17 -7.86 1.59
CA THR A 294 14.36 -7.14 2.09
C THR A 294 15.32 -6.76 0.98
N LEU A 295 15.66 -7.70 0.08
CA LEU A 295 16.60 -7.43 -1.02
C LEU A 295 16.01 -6.53 -2.10
N GLY A 296 14.71 -6.67 -2.41
CA GLY A 296 14.00 -5.72 -3.27
C GLY A 296 14.01 -4.31 -2.70
N ALA A 297 13.65 -4.17 -1.43
CA ALA A 297 13.66 -2.90 -0.71
C ALA A 297 15.08 -2.30 -0.58
N PHE A 298 16.10 -3.12 -0.35
CA PHE A 298 17.49 -2.68 -0.33
C PHE A 298 17.92 -2.05 -1.66
N VAL A 299 17.64 -2.70 -2.79
CA VAL A 299 17.95 -2.15 -4.12
C VAL A 299 17.21 -0.84 -4.36
N ILE A 300 15.91 -0.78 -4.02
CA ILE A 300 15.10 0.43 -4.10
C ILE A 300 15.74 1.56 -3.27
N GLY A 301 16.13 1.26 -2.04
CA GLY A 301 16.77 2.22 -1.13
C GLY A 301 18.11 2.72 -1.63
N VAL A 302 18.98 1.84 -2.15
CA VAL A 302 20.30 2.22 -2.66
C VAL A 302 20.15 3.15 -3.86
N MET A 303 19.31 2.79 -4.83
CA MET A 303 19.10 3.61 -6.01
C MET A 303 18.43 4.95 -5.67
N ALA A 304 17.42 4.95 -4.80
CA ALA A 304 16.74 6.18 -4.39
C ALA A 304 17.66 7.12 -3.60
N ASN A 305 18.49 6.59 -2.70
CA ASN A 305 19.44 7.38 -1.92
C ASN A 305 20.60 7.89 -2.79
N LEU A 306 21.08 7.09 -3.75
CA LEU A 306 22.09 7.53 -4.70
C LEU A 306 21.56 8.65 -5.60
N TYR A 307 20.33 8.52 -6.08
CA TYR A 307 19.65 9.57 -6.82
C TYR A 307 19.50 10.87 -6.01
N SER A 308 19.19 10.74 -4.71
CA SER A 308 19.16 11.86 -3.76
C SER A 308 20.50 12.59 -3.65
N ARG A 309 21.61 11.84 -3.69
CA ARG A 309 22.97 12.37 -3.59
C ARG A 309 23.40 13.17 -4.83
N VAL A 310 22.95 12.79 -6.01
CA VAL A 310 23.28 13.47 -7.30
C VAL A 310 22.47 14.77 -7.50
N GLY A 311 21.74 15.23 -6.48
CA GLY A 311 21.10 16.55 -6.46
C GLY A 311 19.61 16.56 -6.78
N LYS A 312 18.96 15.38 -6.89
CA LYS A 312 17.51 15.28 -7.19
C LYS A 312 16.77 14.53 -6.07
N ARG A 313 15.73 15.16 -5.52
CA ARG A 313 15.12 14.87 -4.18
C ARG A 313 14.45 13.49 -4.04
N SER A 314 14.39 12.99 -2.79
CA SER A 314 14.12 11.61 -2.32
C SER A 314 12.70 11.07 -2.44
N THR A 315 11.74 11.80 -3.02
CA THR A 315 10.36 11.33 -3.21
C THR A 315 10.21 10.19 -4.24
N ALA A 316 11.29 9.82 -4.94
CA ALA A 316 11.30 8.84 -6.02
C ALA A 316 11.08 7.37 -5.58
N MET A 317 11.13 7.12 -4.28
CA MET A 317 11.11 5.76 -3.72
C MET A 317 9.71 5.18 -3.52
N LEU A 318 8.72 6.03 -3.24
CA LEU A 318 7.41 5.61 -2.76
C LEU A 318 6.64 4.71 -3.75
N PRO A 319 6.58 5.03 -5.05
CA PRO A 319 5.92 4.16 -6.03
C PRO A 319 6.57 2.77 -6.14
N ALA A 320 7.89 2.69 -6.00
CA ALA A 320 8.60 1.41 -6.04
C ALA A 320 8.23 0.52 -4.85
N ILE A 321 8.05 1.10 -3.67
CA ILE A 321 7.61 0.35 -2.49
C ILE A 321 6.16 -0.10 -2.65
N PHE A 322 5.29 0.68 -3.29
CA PHE A 322 3.93 0.24 -3.62
C PHE A 322 3.86 -0.90 -4.64
N VAL A 323 4.91 -1.15 -5.41
CA VAL A 323 5.01 -2.39 -6.19
C VAL A 323 5.41 -3.57 -5.31
N GLN A 324 6.16 -3.30 -4.24
CA GLN A 324 6.68 -4.31 -3.32
C GLN A 324 5.65 -4.76 -2.26
N VAL A 325 4.87 -3.86 -1.68
CA VAL A 325 3.94 -4.20 -0.57
C VAL A 325 2.79 -5.13 -1.01
N PRO A 326 2.17 -4.94 -2.19
CA PRO A 326 1.12 -5.83 -2.69
C PRO A 326 1.67 -7.11 -3.33
N SER A 327 2.98 -7.40 -3.25
CA SER A 327 3.60 -8.51 -3.99
C SER A 327 3.09 -9.87 -3.50
N GLY A 328 1.90 -10.30 -3.93
CA GLY A 328 1.29 -11.63 -3.72
C GLY A 328 1.02 -11.99 -2.26
N LEU A 329 2.08 -12.11 -1.48
CA LEU A 329 2.24 -12.69 -0.16
C LEU A 329 1.21 -12.20 0.86
N ALA A 330 1.05 -10.88 1.02
CA ALA A 330 0.11 -10.32 2.00
C ALA A 330 -1.35 -10.63 1.63
N VAL A 331 -1.71 -10.52 0.35
CA VAL A 331 -3.09 -10.76 -0.13
C VAL A 331 -3.39 -12.25 -0.27
N SER A 332 -2.40 -13.06 -0.65
CA SER A 332 -2.53 -14.51 -0.81
C SER A 332 -2.90 -15.18 0.51
N GLY A 333 -2.33 -14.72 1.63
CA GLY A 333 -2.76 -15.15 2.95
C GLY A 333 -4.26 -14.92 3.17
N SER A 334 -4.72 -13.67 2.98
CA SER A 334 -6.13 -13.29 3.17
C SER A 334 -7.07 -14.09 2.26
N LEU A 335 -6.67 -14.29 1.00
CA LEU A 335 -7.49 -15.03 0.04
C LEU A 335 -7.57 -16.51 0.39
N ILE A 336 -6.45 -17.17 0.68
CA ILE A 336 -6.43 -18.60 0.99
C ILE A 336 -7.23 -18.88 2.26
N SER A 337 -7.05 -18.06 3.30
CA SER A 337 -7.82 -18.15 4.54
C SER A 337 -9.30 -17.90 4.30
N GLY A 338 -9.66 -16.79 3.65
CA GLY A 338 -11.07 -16.43 3.40
C GLY A 338 -11.79 -17.47 2.54
N LEU A 339 -11.10 -18.03 1.54
CA LEU A 339 -11.62 -19.09 0.67
C LEU A 339 -11.83 -20.40 1.42
N ALA A 340 -10.86 -20.82 2.22
CA ALA A 340 -10.97 -22.05 3.02
C ALA A 340 -12.15 -21.99 3.99
N SER A 341 -12.31 -20.87 4.69
CA SER A 341 -13.45 -20.62 5.59
C SER A 341 -14.78 -20.60 4.83
N ALA A 342 -14.84 -19.93 3.67
CA ALA A 342 -16.04 -19.90 2.85
C ALA A 342 -16.47 -21.30 2.37
N ASN A 343 -15.52 -22.12 1.94
CA ASN A 343 -15.78 -23.48 1.51
C ASN A 343 -16.28 -24.37 2.66
N GLN A 344 -15.74 -24.20 3.88
CA GLN A 344 -16.21 -24.92 5.07
C GLN A 344 -17.66 -24.55 5.46
N ILE A 345 -18.03 -23.28 5.30
CA ILE A 345 -19.42 -22.81 5.54
C ILE A 345 -20.38 -23.46 4.55
N ASN A 346 -19.96 -23.60 3.29
CA ASN A 346 -20.80 -24.18 2.24
C ASN A 346 -20.87 -25.71 2.31
N SER A 347 -19.79 -26.41 2.70
CA SER A 347 -19.79 -27.87 2.84
C SER A 347 -20.65 -28.37 4.01
N LYS A 348 -20.66 -27.66 5.15
CA LYS A 348 -21.46 -28.02 6.34
C LYS A 348 -22.98 -27.93 6.11
N THR A 349 -23.44 -27.30 5.04
CA THR A 349 -24.88 -27.19 4.75
C THR A 349 -25.43 -28.46 4.06
N ASN A 350 -24.56 -29.31 3.49
CA ASN A 350 -24.95 -30.56 2.84
C ASN A 350 -24.87 -31.80 3.76
N SER A 351 -24.30 -31.66 4.95
CA SER A 351 -24.17 -32.74 5.94
C SER A 351 -24.92 -32.36 7.22
N THR A 352 -26.17 -32.82 7.34
CA THR A 352 -26.87 -32.80 8.62
C THR A 352 -26.07 -33.60 9.66
N THR A 353 -25.88 -33.00 10.83
CA THR A 353 -25.35 -33.60 12.07
C THR A 353 -23.87 -33.97 12.04
N GLU A 354 -23.02 -33.14 12.68
CA GLU A 354 -22.04 -33.62 13.66
C GLU A 354 -21.41 -32.45 14.42
N THR A 355 -21.49 -32.53 15.74
CA THR A 355 -20.88 -31.66 16.73
C THR A 355 -19.36 -31.81 16.65
N THR A 356 -18.60 -30.75 16.36
CA THR A 356 -17.14 -30.80 16.54
C THR A 356 -16.57 -29.49 17.06
N THR A 357 -16.21 -29.55 18.34
CA THR A 357 -15.39 -28.65 19.15
C THR A 357 -13.92 -28.61 18.65
N GLN A 358 -13.71 -28.43 17.34
CA GLN A 358 -12.40 -28.30 16.67
C GLN A 358 -12.39 -27.22 15.55
N SER A 359 -13.42 -26.36 15.48
CA SER A 359 -13.53 -25.36 14.40
C SER A 359 -12.90 -24.00 14.73
N THR A 360 -12.65 -23.68 16.00
CA THR A 360 -12.14 -22.36 16.43
C THR A 360 -10.63 -22.20 16.21
N SER A 361 -9.84 -23.26 16.43
CA SER A 361 -8.37 -23.19 16.31
C SER A 361 -7.86 -22.99 14.88
N THR A 362 -8.59 -23.44 13.87
CA THR A 362 -8.23 -23.28 12.45
C THR A 362 -8.60 -21.88 11.93
N LEU A 363 -9.76 -21.34 12.32
CA LEU A 363 -10.16 -19.97 12.01
C LEU A 363 -9.21 -18.94 12.63
N ASP A 364 -8.84 -19.13 13.90
CA ASP A 364 -7.90 -18.26 14.59
C ASP A 364 -6.51 -18.35 13.93
N SER A 365 -5.96 -19.56 13.73
CA SER A 365 -4.63 -19.72 13.11
C SER A 365 -4.54 -19.15 11.69
N LEU A 366 -5.63 -19.22 10.91
CA LEU A 366 -5.69 -18.65 9.57
C LEU A 366 -5.76 -17.12 9.59
N ALA A 367 -6.62 -16.52 10.42
CA ALA A 367 -6.73 -15.06 10.54
C ALA A 367 -5.45 -14.41 11.11
N PHE A 368 -4.82 -15.08 12.08
CA PHE A 368 -3.52 -14.65 12.61
C PHE A 368 -2.39 -14.81 11.58
N GLY A 369 -2.41 -15.85 10.74
CA GLY A 369 -1.43 -16.05 9.67
C GLY A 369 -1.40 -14.90 8.65
N VAL A 370 -2.57 -14.37 8.30
CA VAL A 370 -2.70 -13.19 7.42
C VAL A 370 -1.99 -11.97 8.02
N SER A 371 -2.34 -11.65 9.26
CA SER A 371 -1.79 -10.49 9.97
C SER A 371 -0.28 -10.56 10.13
N ILE A 372 0.23 -11.77 10.42
CA ILE A 372 1.66 -12.05 10.50
C ILE A 372 2.36 -11.80 9.17
N SER A 373 1.76 -12.21 8.04
CA SER A 373 2.37 -12.01 6.72
C SER A 373 2.58 -10.52 6.36
N VAL A 374 1.61 -9.66 6.70
CA VAL A 374 1.71 -8.21 6.49
C VAL A 374 2.85 -7.62 7.32
N VAL A 375 2.93 -7.99 8.60
CA VAL A 375 4.00 -7.54 9.52
C VAL A 375 5.36 -8.01 9.03
N GLN A 376 5.48 -9.25 8.58
CA GLN A 376 6.74 -9.82 8.08
C GLN A 376 7.24 -9.09 6.83
N VAL A 377 6.36 -8.79 5.87
CA VAL A 377 6.72 -7.99 4.68
C VAL A 377 7.13 -6.57 5.09
N ALA A 378 6.44 -5.95 6.04
CA ALA A 378 6.78 -4.62 6.56
C ALA A 378 8.18 -4.59 7.20
N ILE A 379 8.50 -5.59 8.01
CA ILE A 379 9.82 -5.75 8.63
C ILE A 379 10.89 -5.97 7.55
N GLY A 380 10.65 -6.84 6.58
CA GLY A 380 11.58 -7.08 5.48
C GLY A 380 11.90 -5.80 4.70
N ILE A 381 10.86 -5.04 4.33
CA ILE A 381 11.04 -3.76 3.63
C ILE A 381 11.88 -2.80 4.48
N THR A 382 11.52 -2.57 5.75
CA THR A 382 12.27 -1.63 6.61
C THR A 382 13.73 -1.99 6.82
N VAL A 383 14.03 -3.27 7.05
CA VAL A 383 15.42 -3.74 7.17
C VAL A 383 16.18 -3.43 5.88
N GLY A 384 15.59 -3.70 4.71
CA GLY A 384 16.19 -3.39 3.42
C GLY A 384 16.47 -1.89 3.24
N LEU A 385 15.49 -1.03 3.58
CA LEU A 385 15.63 0.42 3.43
C LEU A 385 16.69 1.01 4.35
N PHE A 386 16.80 0.48 5.57
CA PHE A 386 17.78 0.92 6.54
C PHE A 386 19.20 0.51 6.16
N LEU A 387 19.39 -0.74 5.75
CA LEU A 387 20.67 -1.23 5.22
C LEU A 387 21.13 -0.37 4.04
N ALA A 388 20.20 -0.03 3.14
CA ALA A 388 20.50 0.87 2.03
C ALA A 388 20.91 2.28 2.48
N ALA A 389 20.25 2.82 3.52
CA ALA A 389 20.61 4.11 4.10
C ALA A 389 22.01 4.08 4.74
N MET A 390 22.34 3.02 5.48
CA MET A 390 23.68 2.83 6.06
C MET A 390 24.77 2.73 5.00
N VAL A 391 24.53 1.98 3.92
CA VAL A 391 25.50 1.82 2.83
C VAL A 391 25.75 3.14 2.10
N VAL A 392 24.71 3.93 1.83
CA VAL A 392 24.86 5.19 1.08
C VAL A 392 25.32 6.35 1.97
N TYR A 393 24.93 6.37 3.25
CA TYR A 393 25.26 7.41 4.22
C TYR A 393 25.90 6.83 5.50
N PRO A 394 27.12 6.25 5.42
CA PRO A 394 27.75 5.56 6.55
C PRO A 394 28.04 6.49 7.74
N SER A 395 28.32 7.78 7.49
CA SER A 395 28.56 8.78 8.54
C SER A 395 27.30 9.56 8.96
N GLY A 396 26.11 9.15 8.51
CA GLY A 396 24.85 9.85 8.74
C GLY A 396 24.70 11.15 7.93
N LYS A 397 23.45 11.63 7.80
CA LYS A 397 23.17 12.94 7.20
C LYS A 397 23.36 14.04 8.25
N ARG A 398 24.42 14.84 8.13
CA ARG A 398 24.76 15.91 9.09
C ARG A 398 23.71 17.03 9.26
N ARG A 399 22.79 17.23 8.30
CA ARG A 399 21.82 18.36 8.29
C ARG A 399 20.36 17.97 8.02
N SER A 400 20.02 16.68 7.99
CA SER A 400 18.68 16.23 7.64
C SER A 400 18.37 14.87 8.28
N GLY A 401 17.11 14.61 8.60
CA GLY A 401 16.68 13.32 9.14
C GLY A 401 17.00 12.17 8.18
N LEU A 402 17.32 10.99 8.74
CA LEU A 402 17.68 9.79 7.97
C LEU A 402 16.62 9.43 6.91
N PHE A 403 15.34 9.70 7.21
CA PHE A 403 14.17 9.48 6.35
C PHE A 403 13.46 10.76 5.89
N SER A 404 14.18 11.88 5.77
CA SER A 404 13.63 13.05 5.09
C SER A 404 13.54 12.75 3.58
N PHE A 405 12.39 12.20 3.16
CA PHE A 405 12.02 11.95 1.76
C PHE A 405 11.66 13.25 1.05
#